data_AF-A0A3N2ICD6-F1
#
_entry.id   AF-A0A3N2ICD6-F1
#
_cell.length_a   1.000
_cell.length_b   1.000
_cell.length_c   1.000
_cell.angle_alpha   90.00
_cell.angle_beta   90.00
_cell.angle_gamma   90.00
#
_symmetry.space_group_name_H-M   'P 1'
#
loop_
_entity.id
_entity.type
_entity.pdbx_description
1 polymer ?
#
loop_
_entity_poly.entity_id
_entity_poly.type
_entity_poly.pdbx_seq_one_letter_code
_entity_poly.pdbx_strand_id
1 'polypeptide(L)'
;MTGDATPHDFEATLRSLAGAGREDLAQPFLRLFPVTGASVATLGPVLGSETISASDDVSARLDELQFDLGEGPCWEAMRTGAAVVDTDVPGNADARWPTLAPAVGALGVCAVYAFPIRVGPLQLGAVDLWSDRPADLSDVHRRRAGELARSVSRIVLRTALEDVADDEDMRPVGARSRRLVHQATGKVLVQAGVTPDDAHLLIQGLAFSSGRRVIDVSEDIVSGRLSFAATDGGIEENDHE
;
A
#
# COMPACT_ATOMS: atom_id res chain seq x y z
N MET A 1 17.64 24.64 4.42
CA MET A 1 17.11 25.11 5.72
C MET A 1 15.61 25.24 5.57
N THR A 2 14.88 24.12 5.66
CA THR A 2 13.42 24.10 5.51
C THR A 2 12.83 24.56 6.83
N GLY A 3 12.21 25.74 6.84
CA GLY A 3 11.54 26.27 8.03
C GLY A 3 10.39 25.36 8.41
N ASP A 4 10.25 25.07 9.70
CA ASP A 4 9.15 24.25 10.20
C ASP A 4 7.81 24.94 9.94
N ALA A 5 6.79 24.19 9.52
CA ALA A 5 5.49 24.75 9.20
C ALA A 5 4.89 25.44 10.43
N THR A 6 4.45 26.69 10.26
CA THR A 6 3.89 27.45 11.37
C THR A 6 2.53 26.86 11.79
N PRO A 7 2.05 27.12 13.02
CA PRO A 7 0.68 26.73 13.41
C PRO A 7 -0.39 27.24 12.43
N HIS A 8 -0.19 28.44 11.88
CA HIS A 8 -1.10 29.03 10.89
C HIS A 8 -1.11 28.24 9.56
N ASP A 9 0.05 27.79 9.09
CA ASP A 9 0.15 26.98 7.86
C ASP A 9 -0.54 25.63 8.01
N PHE A 10 -0.44 25.04 9.21
CA PHE A 10 -1.12 23.79 9.55
C PHE A 10 -2.66 23.96 9.53
N GLU A 11 -3.19 24.98 10.19
CA GLU A 11 -4.64 25.27 10.18
C GLU A 11 -5.16 25.62 8.79
N ALA A 12 -4.42 26.41 8.01
CA ALA A 12 -4.77 26.71 6.63
C ALA A 12 -4.83 25.44 5.78
N THR A 13 -3.87 24.53 5.96
CA THR A 13 -3.84 23.25 5.26
C THR A 13 -5.03 22.36 5.64
N LEU A 14 -5.38 22.26 6.94
CA LEU A 14 -6.56 21.52 7.39
C LEU A 14 -7.85 22.05 6.76
N ARG A 15 -7.99 23.38 6.64
CA ARG A 15 -9.15 23.98 5.96
C ARG A 15 -9.19 23.65 4.47
N SER A 16 -8.04 23.71 3.79
CA SER A 16 -7.96 23.40 2.36
C SER A 16 -8.28 21.93 2.06
N LEU A 17 -7.91 21.02 2.98
CA LEU A 17 -8.13 19.58 2.83
C LEU A 17 -9.63 19.23 2.70
N ALA A 18 -10.51 20.01 3.33
CA ALA A 18 -11.96 19.75 3.26
C ALA A 18 -12.53 19.80 1.83
N GLY A 19 -11.90 20.55 0.93
CA GLY A 19 -12.27 20.64 -0.49
C GLY A 19 -11.33 19.89 -1.44
N ALA A 20 -10.35 19.14 -0.92
CA ALA A 20 -9.41 18.40 -1.75
C ALA A 20 -10.08 17.19 -2.41
N GLY A 21 -9.71 16.93 -3.67
CA GLY A 21 -10.07 15.70 -4.36
C GLY A 21 -9.36 14.49 -3.78
N ARG A 22 -9.87 13.29 -4.07
CA ARG A 22 -9.33 12.00 -3.59
C ARG A 22 -7.84 11.83 -3.92
N GLU A 23 -7.41 12.29 -5.10
CA GLU A 23 -6.04 12.14 -5.61
C GLU A 23 -5.05 13.14 -4.99
N ASP A 24 -5.52 14.22 -4.35
CA ASP A 24 -4.68 15.31 -3.83
C ASP A 24 -4.35 15.17 -2.32
N LEU A 25 -4.71 14.05 -1.70
CA LEU A 25 -4.64 13.87 -0.24
C LEU A 25 -3.21 13.72 0.31
N ALA A 26 -2.25 13.29 -0.51
CA ALA A 26 -0.85 13.14 -0.12
C ALA A 26 -0.10 14.49 -0.07
N GLN A 27 -0.40 15.41 -0.99
CA GLN A 27 0.35 16.66 -1.16
C GLN A 27 0.40 17.60 0.08
N PRO A 28 -0.66 17.70 0.89
CA PRO A 28 -0.63 18.39 2.19
C PRO A 28 0.50 17.96 3.12
N PHE A 29 0.87 16.67 3.13
CA PHE A 29 1.90 16.16 4.02
C PHE A 29 3.30 16.67 3.62
N LEU A 30 3.59 16.72 2.32
CA LEU A 30 4.85 17.28 1.80
C LEU A 30 5.04 18.77 2.09
N ARG A 31 3.95 19.52 2.17
CA ARG A 31 4.02 20.96 2.50
C ARG A 31 4.30 21.21 3.97
N LEU A 32 3.88 20.30 4.85
CA LEU A 32 3.88 20.51 6.29
C LEU A 32 5.02 19.79 7.02
N PHE A 33 5.54 18.71 6.43
CA PHE A 33 6.51 17.84 7.09
C PHE A 33 7.77 17.70 6.24
N PRO A 34 8.96 17.62 6.87
CA PRO A 34 10.23 17.48 6.17
C PRO A 34 10.47 16.02 5.70
N VAL A 35 9.54 15.49 4.92
CA VAL A 35 9.57 14.13 4.32
C VAL A 35 9.75 14.24 2.81
N THR A 36 10.17 13.14 2.18
CA THR A 36 10.47 13.09 0.74
C THR A 36 9.21 12.74 -0.07
N GLY A 37 8.40 11.80 0.44
CA GLY A 37 7.16 11.39 -0.22
C GLY A 37 6.06 11.02 0.78
N ALA A 38 4.83 10.90 0.27
CA ALA A 38 3.64 10.56 1.04
C ALA A 38 2.62 9.78 0.18
N SER A 39 1.90 8.86 0.82
CA SER A 39 0.75 8.17 0.24
C SER A 39 -0.42 8.11 1.23
N VAL A 40 -1.61 7.93 0.69
CA VAL A 40 -2.83 7.62 1.43
C VAL A 40 -3.39 6.33 0.85
N ALA A 41 -3.59 5.32 1.68
CA ALA A 41 -4.10 4.04 1.27
C ALA A 41 -5.31 3.61 2.10
N THR A 42 -6.29 3.00 1.45
CA THR A 42 -7.23 2.12 2.15
C THR A 42 -6.62 0.74 2.31
N LEU A 43 -7.03 0.01 3.33
CA LEU A 43 -6.52 -1.31 3.64
C LEU A 43 -7.62 -2.16 4.31
N GLY A 44 -7.53 -3.48 4.14
CA GLY A 44 -8.41 -4.42 4.82
C GLY A 44 -9.78 -4.61 4.14
N PRO A 45 -10.70 -5.37 4.78
CA PRO A 45 -11.85 -5.95 4.08
C PRO A 45 -12.98 -4.96 3.77
N VAL A 46 -13.02 -3.80 4.43
CA VAL A 46 -14.14 -2.84 4.27
C VAL A 46 -14.03 -2.08 2.95
N LEU A 47 -12.87 -1.49 2.69
CA LEU A 47 -12.62 -0.67 1.49
C LEU A 47 -11.65 -1.35 0.51
N GLY A 48 -11.07 -2.49 0.89
CA GLY A 48 -9.99 -3.13 0.17
C GLY A 48 -8.66 -2.40 0.37
N SER A 49 -7.58 -3.04 -0.07
CA SER A 49 -6.26 -2.41 -0.16
C SER A 49 -6.13 -1.65 -1.48
N GLU A 50 -5.85 -0.36 -1.40
CA GLU A 50 -5.73 0.56 -2.55
C GLU A 50 -4.96 1.81 -2.18
N THR A 51 -4.01 2.22 -3.04
CA THR A 51 -3.45 3.57 -3.00
C THR A 51 -4.47 4.57 -3.54
N ILE A 52 -4.89 5.49 -2.69
CA ILE A 52 -5.89 6.54 -2.96
C ILE A 52 -5.24 7.79 -3.54
N SER A 53 -4.06 8.13 -3.03
CA SER A 53 -3.26 9.28 -3.42
C SER A 53 -1.81 8.97 -3.11
N ALA A 54 -0.90 9.33 -4.01
CA ALA A 54 0.54 9.20 -3.82
C ALA A 54 1.20 10.47 -4.36
N SER A 55 2.23 10.97 -3.69
CA SER A 55 2.94 12.17 -4.14
C SER A 55 3.84 11.93 -5.35
N ASP A 56 4.27 10.68 -5.55
CA ASP A 56 5.23 10.26 -6.55
C ASP A 56 5.18 8.73 -6.73
N ASP A 57 5.92 8.24 -7.73
CA ASP A 57 5.99 6.81 -8.07
C ASP A 57 6.61 5.95 -6.97
N VAL A 58 7.53 6.52 -6.15
CA VAL A 58 8.15 5.78 -5.03
C VAL A 58 7.14 5.56 -3.91
N SER A 59 6.32 6.57 -3.61
CA SER A 59 5.22 6.50 -2.65
C SER A 59 4.17 5.48 -3.09
N ALA A 60 3.79 5.47 -4.36
CA ALA A 60 2.90 4.46 -4.91
C ALA A 60 3.53 3.05 -4.84
N ARG A 61 4.83 2.92 -5.14
CA ARG A 61 5.53 1.63 -5.08
C ARG A 61 5.71 1.11 -3.66
N LEU A 62 5.88 2.01 -2.68
CA LEU A 62 5.95 1.65 -1.26
C LEU A 62 4.63 1.05 -0.76
N ASP A 63 3.50 1.64 -1.13
CA ASP A 63 2.17 1.07 -0.87
C ASP A 63 2.03 -0.32 -1.50
N GLU A 64 2.35 -0.45 -2.80
CA GLU A 64 2.30 -1.72 -3.51
C GLU A 64 3.11 -2.80 -2.81
N LEU A 65 4.35 -2.50 -2.37
CA LEU A 65 5.18 -3.48 -1.65
C LEU A 65 4.52 -3.93 -0.34
N GLN A 66 3.90 -3.02 0.41
CA GLN A 66 3.21 -3.40 1.64
C GLN A 66 1.96 -4.24 1.35
N PHE A 67 1.22 -3.94 0.28
CA PHE A 67 0.07 -4.76 -0.12
C PHE A 67 0.52 -6.15 -0.59
N ASP A 68 1.55 -6.20 -1.41
CA ASP A 68 2.10 -7.40 -2.03
C ASP A 68 2.81 -8.31 -1.02
N LEU A 69 3.26 -7.79 0.10
CA LEU A 69 3.94 -8.59 1.13
C LEU A 69 3.03 -8.89 2.34
N GLY A 70 1.90 -8.18 2.46
CA GLY A 70 1.00 -8.32 3.60
C GLY A 70 1.61 -7.92 4.95
N GLU A 71 2.78 -7.25 4.91
CA GLU A 71 3.49 -6.76 6.08
C GLU A 71 3.95 -5.32 5.85
N GLY A 72 4.20 -4.60 6.94
CA GLY A 72 4.70 -3.24 6.88
C GLY A 72 4.12 -2.30 7.92
N PRO A 73 4.67 -1.09 8.00
CA PRO A 73 4.23 -0.07 8.94
C PRO A 73 2.75 0.27 8.77
N CYS A 74 2.19 0.27 7.55
CA CYS A 74 0.78 0.59 7.32
C CYS A 74 -0.16 -0.45 7.94
N TRP A 75 0.14 -1.74 7.75
CA TRP A 75 -0.60 -2.86 8.32
C TRP A 75 -0.49 -2.89 9.85
N GLU A 76 0.69 -2.59 10.39
CA GLU A 76 0.86 -2.51 11.83
C GLU A 76 0.14 -1.30 12.44
N ALA A 77 0.21 -0.15 11.78
CA ALA A 77 -0.48 1.06 12.21
C ALA A 77 -2.00 0.84 12.23
N MET A 78 -2.54 0.16 11.23
CA MET A 78 -3.91 -0.31 11.25
C MET A 78 -4.18 -1.23 12.43
N ARG A 79 -3.45 -2.34 12.55
CA ARG A 79 -3.71 -3.36 13.58
C ARG A 79 -3.67 -2.79 15.00
N THR A 80 -2.71 -1.90 15.27
CA THR A 80 -2.52 -1.30 16.60
C THR A 80 -3.37 -0.06 16.82
N GLY A 81 -3.79 0.61 15.74
CA GLY A 81 -4.45 1.91 15.81
C GLY A 81 -3.55 3.02 16.33
N ALA A 82 -2.23 2.85 16.22
CA ALA A 82 -1.20 3.80 16.65
C ALA A 82 -0.24 4.12 15.49
N ALA A 83 0.45 5.25 15.58
CA ALA A 83 1.47 5.59 14.60
C ALA A 83 2.66 4.62 14.71
N VAL A 84 3.18 4.19 13.56
CA VAL A 84 4.36 3.33 13.46
C VAL A 84 5.47 4.13 12.80
N VAL A 85 6.68 4.01 13.34
CA VAL A 85 7.86 4.75 12.89
C VAL A 85 9.03 3.80 12.76
N ASP A 86 9.73 3.88 11.63
CA ASP A 86 11.06 3.33 11.45
C ASP A 86 11.95 4.40 10.79
N THR A 87 12.99 4.83 11.50
CA THR A 87 13.87 5.94 11.08
C THR A 87 15.14 5.48 10.37
N ASP A 88 15.39 4.16 10.29
CA ASP A 88 16.57 3.59 9.65
C ASP A 88 16.24 2.22 9.03
N VAL A 89 15.43 2.23 7.98
CA VAL A 89 15.02 1.01 7.27
C VAL A 89 16.23 0.18 6.77
N PRO A 90 17.30 0.77 6.21
CA PRO A 90 18.47 0.01 5.76
C PRO A 90 19.30 -0.58 6.89
N GLY A 91 19.40 0.12 8.03
CA GLY A 91 20.16 -0.33 9.20
C GLY A 91 19.39 -1.27 10.14
N ASN A 92 18.06 -1.29 10.04
CA ASN A 92 17.16 -2.05 10.90
C ASN A 92 16.66 -3.34 10.22
N ALA A 93 17.60 -4.15 9.70
CA ALA A 93 17.33 -5.46 9.10
C ALA A 93 16.76 -6.50 10.10
N ASP A 94 16.67 -6.14 11.38
CA ASP A 94 16.27 -7.04 12.46
C ASP A 94 14.74 -7.08 12.67
N ALA A 95 14.15 -8.14 12.12
CA ALA A 95 12.93 -8.85 12.54
C ALA A 95 11.53 -8.22 12.35
N ARG A 96 11.34 -6.90 12.23
CA ARG A 96 9.95 -6.35 12.23
C ARG A 96 9.19 -6.64 10.93
N TRP A 97 9.83 -6.42 9.77
CA TRP A 97 9.29 -6.71 8.43
C TRP A 97 10.40 -7.26 7.53
N PRO A 98 10.76 -8.55 7.67
CA PRO A 98 11.96 -9.13 7.06
C PRO A 98 11.93 -9.15 5.53
N THR A 99 10.76 -9.15 4.90
CA THR A 99 10.61 -9.17 3.43
C THR A 99 10.50 -7.75 2.88
N LEU A 100 9.81 -6.87 3.60
CA LEU A 100 9.59 -5.49 3.18
C LEU A 100 10.86 -4.64 3.30
N ALA A 101 11.60 -4.72 4.41
CA ALA A 101 12.75 -3.86 4.67
C ALA A 101 13.79 -3.84 3.52
N PRO A 102 14.26 -4.99 2.98
CA PRO A 102 15.19 -4.98 1.85
C PRO A 102 14.57 -4.42 0.57
N ALA A 103 13.29 -4.68 0.31
CA ALA A 103 12.60 -4.18 -0.88
C ALA A 103 12.41 -2.66 -0.84
N VAL A 104 12.07 -2.12 0.34
CA VAL A 104 11.93 -0.68 0.58
C VAL A 104 13.29 0.02 0.54
N GLY A 105 14.34 -0.59 1.11
CA GLY A 105 15.71 -0.09 1.00
C GLY A 105 16.20 0.01 -0.45
N ALA A 106 15.82 -0.94 -1.31
CA ALA A 106 16.17 -0.89 -2.74
C ALA A 106 15.50 0.28 -3.50
N LEU A 107 14.43 0.86 -2.96
CA LEU A 107 13.82 2.09 -3.48
C LEU A 107 14.52 3.38 -3.02
N GLY A 108 15.58 3.26 -2.19
CA GLY A 108 16.27 4.40 -1.59
C GLY A 108 15.55 5.00 -0.38
N VAL A 109 14.55 4.32 0.17
CA VAL A 109 13.83 4.75 1.38
C VAL A 109 14.69 4.46 2.61
N CYS A 110 14.96 5.49 3.41
CA CYS A 110 15.73 5.38 4.65
C CYS A 110 14.87 5.48 5.91
N ALA A 111 13.73 6.16 5.85
CA ALA A 111 12.80 6.27 6.97
C ALA A 111 11.35 6.17 6.48
N VAL A 112 10.48 5.53 7.26
CA VAL A 112 9.06 5.36 6.99
C VAL A 112 8.21 5.59 8.23
N TYR A 113 7.05 6.22 8.04
CA TYR A 113 6.09 6.57 9.08
C TYR A 113 4.71 6.18 8.59
N ALA A 114 3.95 5.43 9.38
CA ALA A 114 2.57 5.10 9.07
C ALA A 114 1.63 5.66 10.13
N PHE A 115 0.59 6.37 9.69
CA PHE A 115 -0.44 6.94 10.55
C PHE A 115 -1.79 6.32 10.19
N PRO A 116 -2.48 5.65 11.13
CA PRO A 116 -3.73 4.99 10.81
C PRO A 116 -4.83 6.02 10.50
N ILE A 117 -5.59 5.77 9.43
CA ILE A 117 -6.82 6.50 9.12
C ILE A 117 -8.03 5.68 9.57
N ARG A 118 -8.86 6.28 10.43
CA ARG A 118 -10.02 5.62 11.04
C ARG A 118 -11.11 6.62 11.42
N VAL A 119 -12.36 6.16 11.43
CA VAL A 119 -13.52 6.91 11.92
C VAL A 119 -14.22 6.11 12.99
N GLY A 120 -14.11 6.55 14.25
CA GLY A 120 -14.59 5.78 15.39
C GLY A 120 -13.88 4.41 15.46
N PRO A 121 -14.62 3.29 15.52
CA PRO A 121 -14.04 1.95 15.50
C PRO A 121 -13.65 1.48 14.09
N LEU A 122 -14.06 2.19 13.03
CA LEU A 122 -13.85 1.76 11.65
C LEU A 122 -12.43 2.11 11.18
N GLN A 123 -11.60 1.08 10.98
CA GLN A 123 -10.28 1.21 10.39
C GLN A 123 -10.40 1.25 8.87
N LEU A 124 -9.88 2.31 8.25
CA LEU A 124 -10.01 2.55 6.82
C LEU A 124 -8.71 2.25 6.07
N GLY A 125 -7.57 2.51 6.71
CA GLY A 125 -6.24 2.27 6.16
C GLY A 125 -5.15 3.09 6.85
N ALA A 126 -4.19 3.60 6.09
CA ALA A 126 -3.09 4.41 6.62
C ALA A 126 -2.68 5.56 5.69
N VAL A 127 -2.00 6.55 6.26
CA VAL A 127 -1.13 7.49 5.54
C VAL A 127 0.29 7.06 5.79
N ASP A 128 1.06 6.85 4.73
CA ASP A 128 2.49 6.56 4.83
C ASP A 128 3.31 7.77 4.38
N LEU A 129 4.33 8.12 5.16
CA LEU A 129 5.33 9.13 4.83
C LEU A 129 6.68 8.45 4.76
N TRP A 130 7.55 8.88 3.86
CA TRP A 130 8.89 8.33 3.77
C TRP A 130 9.94 9.40 3.48
N SER A 131 11.21 9.08 3.78
CA SER A 131 12.35 9.93 3.44
C SER A 131 13.50 9.13 2.83
N ASP A 132 14.21 9.76 1.88
CA ASP A 132 15.42 9.26 1.20
C ASP A 132 16.72 9.42 2.02
N ARG A 133 16.57 9.87 3.26
CA ARG A 133 17.65 10.04 4.23
C ARG A 133 17.15 9.62 5.61
N PRO A 134 18.04 9.17 6.50
CA PRO A 134 17.67 8.98 7.90
C PRO A 134 17.05 10.27 8.42
N ALA A 135 15.79 10.17 8.82
CA ALA A 135 15.00 11.30 9.27
C ALA A 135 14.23 10.84 10.50
N ASP A 136 14.19 11.70 11.52
CA ASP A 136 13.31 11.55 12.67
C ASP A 136 12.38 12.77 12.71
N LEU A 137 11.10 12.54 12.42
CA LEU A 137 10.06 13.54 12.63
C LEU A 137 9.96 13.84 14.12
N SER A 138 10.07 15.12 14.47
CA SER A 138 9.90 15.55 15.86
C SER A 138 8.55 15.09 16.42
N ASP A 139 8.43 15.01 17.76
CA ASP A 139 7.15 14.70 18.40
C ASP A 139 6.01 15.63 17.95
N VAL A 140 6.33 16.89 17.66
CA VAL A 140 5.37 17.87 17.14
C VAL A 140 4.91 17.49 15.73
N HIS A 141 5.86 17.12 14.85
CA HIS A 141 5.54 16.64 13.51
C HIS A 141 4.68 15.39 13.54
N ARG A 142 5.05 14.38 14.34
CA ARG A 142 4.31 13.13 14.46
C ARG A 142 2.88 13.35 14.94
N ARG A 143 2.68 14.21 15.95
CA ARG A 143 1.32 14.57 16.42
C ARG A 143 0.50 15.25 15.32
N ARG A 144 1.08 16.26 14.65
CA ARG A 144 0.41 17.00 13.57
C ARG A 144 0.10 16.12 12.35
N ALA A 145 1.00 15.22 11.98
CA ALA A 145 0.77 14.24 10.92
C ALA A 145 -0.40 13.31 11.27
N GLY A 146 -0.49 12.86 12.53
CA GLY A 146 -1.63 12.09 13.02
C GLY A 146 -2.96 12.88 12.99
N GLU A 147 -2.94 14.18 13.33
CA GLU A 147 -4.11 15.05 13.23
C GLU A 147 -4.57 15.25 11.78
N LEU A 148 -3.63 15.42 10.86
CA LEU A 148 -3.92 15.52 9.43
C LEU A 148 -4.46 14.21 8.88
N ALA A 149 -3.88 13.06 9.23
CA ALA A 149 -4.38 11.73 8.88
C ALA A 149 -5.81 11.50 9.40
N ARG A 150 -6.12 11.96 10.62
CA ARG A 150 -7.50 11.93 11.15
C ARG A 150 -8.47 12.77 10.32
N SER A 151 -8.00 13.85 9.72
CA SER A 151 -8.81 14.69 8.83
C SER A 151 -9.03 14.01 7.47
N VAL A 152 -7.97 13.41 6.90
CA VAL A 152 -8.03 12.54 5.72
C VAL A 152 -9.04 11.40 5.90
N SER A 153 -9.11 10.79 7.08
CA SER A 153 -10.02 9.68 7.39
C SER A 153 -11.49 10.00 7.05
N ARG A 154 -11.94 11.24 7.30
CA ARG A 154 -13.32 11.66 7.02
C ARG A 154 -13.59 11.83 5.52
N ILE A 155 -12.57 12.25 4.77
CA ILE A 155 -12.66 12.44 3.32
C ILE A 155 -12.72 11.08 2.65
N VAL A 156 -11.80 10.18 3.01
CA VAL A 156 -11.79 8.79 2.51
C VAL A 156 -13.13 8.09 2.77
N LEU A 157 -13.67 8.21 3.98
CA LEU A 157 -14.98 7.62 4.28
C LEU A 157 -16.11 8.26 3.46
N ARG A 158 -16.15 9.59 3.34
CA ARG A 158 -17.18 10.28 2.57
C ARG A 158 -17.14 9.86 1.11
N THR A 159 -15.96 9.86 0.49
CA THR A 159 -15.80 9.45 -0.91
C THR A 159 -16.18 7.98 -1.10
N ALA A 160 -15.84 7.10 -0.16
CA ALA A 160 -16.28 5.70 -0.23
C ALA A 160 -17.82 5.56 -0.12
N LEU A 161 -18.50 6.42 0.63
CA LEU A 161 -19.96 6.43 0.72
C LEU A 161 -20.62 7.03 -0.54
N GLU A 162 -20.01 8.06 -1.13
CA GLU A 162 -20.43 8.66 -2.41
C GLU A 162 -20.27 7.63 -3.55
N ASP A 163 -19.14 6.93 -3.63
CA ASP A 163 -18.89 5.84 -4.58
C ASP A 163 -19.95 4.73 -4.48
N VAL A 164 -20.50 4.47 -3.28
CA VAL A 164 -21.57 3.48 -3.06
C VAL A 164 -22.95 4.03 -3.42
N ALA A 165 -23.15 5.35 -3.30
CA ALA A 165 -24.43 6.00 -3.58
C ALA A 165 -24.65 6.31 -5.06
N ASP A 166 -23.57 6.51 -5.83
CA ASP A 166 -23.61 6.95 -7.22
C ASP A 166 -23.75 5.81 -8.25
N ASP A 167 -23.68 4.52 -7.88
CA ASP A 167 -23.89 3.44 -8.87
C ASP A 167 -24.39 2.09 -8.29
N GLU A 168 -25.48 1.56 -8.89
CA GLU A 168 -25.86 0.14 -8.83
C GLU A 168 -24.80 -0.74 -9.52
N ASP A 169 -23.87 -0.18 -10.30
CA ASP A 169 -22.81 -0.90 -11.00
C ASP A 169 -21.55 -0.02 -11.24
N MET A 170 -20.66 0.22 -10.26
CA MET A 170 -19.18 0.17 -10.46
C MET A 170 -18.33 0.74 -9.30
N ARG A 171 -17.17 0.09 -9.17
CA ARG A 171 -16.22 0.11 -8.04
C ARG A 171 -15.04 1.08 -8.30
N PRO A 172 -14.39 1.61 -7.24
CA PRO A 172 -13.34 2.65 -7.30
C PRO A 172 -12.15 2.34 -8.20
N VAL A 173 -11.32 3.35 -8.50
CA VAL A 173 -10.22 3.33 -9.49
C VAL A 173 -9.21 2.17 -9.30
N GLY A 174 -8.96 1.68 -8.08
CA GLY A 174 -8.17 0.47 -7.80
C GLY A 174 -8.91 -0.87 -7.97
N ALA A 175 -10.19 -0.86 -8.32
CA ALA A 175 -10.97 -2.07 -8.58
C ALA A 175 -10.49 -2.82 -9.83
N ARG A 176 -9.79 -2.15 -10.75
CA ARG A 176 -9.14 -2.85 -11.88
C ARG A 176 -7.97 -3.70 -11.38
N SER A 177 -7.08 -3.13 -10.58
CA SER A 177 -5.96 -3.84 -9.95
C SER A 177 -6.46 -4.99 -9.06
N ARG A 178 -7.44 -4.75 -8.19
CA ARG A 178 -8.05 -5.81 -7.36
C ARG A 178 -8.69 -6.91 -8.17
N ARG A 179 -9.48 -6.58 -9.21
CA ARG A 179 -10.08 -7.61 -10.08
C ARG A 179 -9.02 -8.44 -10.76
N LEU A 180 -7.96 -7.80 -11.27
CA LEU A 180 -6.88 -8.50 -11.95
C LEU A 180 -6.16 -9.47 -11.00
N VAL A 181 -5.82 -9.03 -9.80
CA VAL A 181 -5.18 -9.87 -8.77
C VAL A 181 -6.13 -10.99 -8.35
N HIS A 182 -7.41 -10.73 -8.08
CA HIS A 182 -8.37 -11.78 -7.74
C HIS A 182 -8.59 -12.79 -8.88
N GLN A 183 -8.61 -12.33 -10.14
CA GLN A 183 -8.70 -13.21 -11.30
C GLN A 183 -7.45 -14.09 -11.44
N ALA A 184 -6.27 -13.51 -11.21
CA ALA A 184 -5.02 -14.25 -11.18
C ALA A 184 -5.01 -15.29 -10.04
N THR A 185 -5.38 -14.89 -8.82
CA THR A 185 -5.52 -15.80 -7.67
C THR A 185 -6.47 -16.95 -7.98
N GLY A 186 -7.62 -16.67 -8.62
CA GLY A 186 -8.56 -17.70 -9.05
C GLY A 186 -7.97 -18.68 -10.06
N LYS A 187 -7.18 -18.19 -11.05
CA LYS A 187 -6.47 -19.05 -11.99
C LYS A 187 -5.41 -19.92 -11.30
N VAL A 188 -4.59 -19.33 -10.43
CA VAL A 188 -3.53 -20.05 -9.71
C VAL A 188 -4.11 -21.10 -8.77
N LEU A 189 -5.19 -20.78 -8.06
CA LEU A 189 -5.94 -21.73 -7.23
C LEU A 189 -6.31 -22.99 -8.04
N VAL A 190 -6.88 -22.81 -9.22
CA VAL A 190 -7.29 -23.92 -10.08
C VAL A 190 -6.08 -24.69 -10.65
N GLN A 191 -5.04 -23.97 -11.07
CA GLN A 191 -3.88 -24.55 -11.72
C GLN A 191 -2.96 -25.33 -10.76
N ALA A 192 -2.75 -24.79 -9.56
CA ALA A 192 -1.85 -25.38 -8.56
C ALA A 192 -2.58 -26.24 -7.52
N GLY A 193 -3.91 -26.20 -7.48
CA GLY A 193 -4.71 -26.99 -6.52
C GLY A 193 -4.54 -26.55 -5.06
N VAL A 194 -4.32 -25.26 -4.83
CA VAL A 194 -4.03 -24.69 -3.49
C VAL A 194 -5.16 -23.81 -2.99
N THR A 195 -5.09 -23.35 -1.73
CA THR A 195 -6.09 -22.42 -1.19
C THR A 195 -6.00 -21.03 -1.83
N PRO A 196 -7.04 -20.17 -1.73
CA PRO A 196 -6.97 -18.80 -2.22
C PRO A 196 -5.82 -17.99 -1.60
N ASP A 197 -5.57 -18.19 -0.30
CA ASP A 197 -4.50 -17.52 0.44
C ASP A 197 -3.12 -18.00 -0.05
N ASP A 198 -2.94 -19.32 -0.23
CA ASP A 198 -1.70 -19.88 -0.78
C ASP A 198 -1.47 -19.46 -2.24
N ALA A 199 -2.53 -19.41 -3.05
CA ALA A 199 -2.45 -18.93 -4.43
C ALA A 199 -2.00 -17.47 -4.49
N HIS A 200 -2.51 -16.64 -3.57
CA HIS A 200 -2.08 -15.26 -3.47
C HIS A 200 -0.61 -15.15 -3.05
N LEU A 201 -0.19 -15.92 -2.04
CA LEU A 201 1.21 -16.01 -1.61
C LEU A 201 2.16 -16.45 -2.74
N LEU A 202 1.74 -17.39 -3.59
CA LEU A 202 2.53 -17.81 -4.76
C LEU A 202 2.73 -16.68 -5.77
N ILE A 203 1.68 -15.90 -6.03
CA ILE A 203 1.76 -14.73 -6.92
C ILE A 203 2.72 -13.68 -6.32
N GLN A 204 2.59 -13.41 -5.02
CA GLN A 204 3.46 -12.48 -4.28
C GLN A 204 4.92 -12.95 -4.31
N GLY A 205 5.18 -14.23 -4.03
CA GLY A 205 6.52 -14.82 -4.08
C GLY A 205 7.15 -14.79 -5.47
N LEU A 206 6.36 -15.01 -6.53
CA LEU A 206 6.84 -14.89 -7.92
C LEU A 206 7.16 -13.43 -8.28
N ALA A 207 6.29 -12.49 -7.92
CA ALA A 207 6.54 -11.06 -8.13
C ALA A 207 7.81 -10.60 -7.40
N PHE A 208 7.97 -11.00 -6.15
CA PHE A 208 9.15 -10.70 -5.34
C PHE A 208 10.44 -11.28 -5.95
N SER A 209 10.46 -12.59 -6.25
CA SER A 209 11.65 -13.25 -6.80
C SER A 209 12.05 -12.77 -8.20
N SER A 210 11.10 -12.23 -8.97
CA SER A 210 11.35 -11.65 -10.29
C SER A 210 11.55 -10.13 -10.29
N GLY A 211 11.46 -9.47 -9.14
CA GLY A 211 11.57 -8.01 -9.02
C GLY A 211 10.44 -7.25 -9.73
N ARG A 212 9.28 -7.88 -9.94
CA ARG A 212 8.12 -7.34 -10.66
C ARG A 212 7.03 -6.92 -9.69
N ARG A 213 6.05 -6.14 -10.16
CA ARG A 213 4.86 -5.81 -9.37
C ARG A 213 3.86 -6.97 -9.43
N VAL A 214 3.13 -7.24 -8.35
CA VAL A 214 2.09 -8.29 -8.34
C VAL A 214 1.05 -8.04 -9.42
N ILE A 215 0.74 -6.79 -9.74
CA ILE A 215 -0.20 -6.47 -10.82
C ILE A 215 0.32 -6.88 -12.19
N ASP A 216 1.62 -6.70 -12.48
CA ASP A 216 2.22 -7.09 -13.76
C ASP A 216 2.25 -8.63 -13.91
N VAL A 217 2.58 -9.33 -12.81
CA VAL A 217 2.53 -10.80 -12.76
C VAL A 217 1.09 -11.30 -12.90
N SER A 218 0.13 -10.64 -12.24
CA SER A 218 -1.29 -10.95 -12.33
C SER A 218 -1.81 -10.75 -13.76
N GLU A 219 -1.36 -9.72 -14.47
CA GLU A 219 -1.70 -9.50 -15.87
C GLU A 219 -1.19 -10.64 -16.77
N ASP A 220 0.04 -11.09 -16.54
CA ASP A 220 0.62 -12.23 -17.26
C ASP A 220 -0.14 -13.54 -16.99
N ILE A 221 -0.59 -13.77 -15.76
CA ILE A 221 -1.39 -14.95 -15.40
C ILE A 221 -2.78 -14.88 -16.06
N VAL A 222 -3.44 -13.72 -15.98
CA VAL A 222 -4.77 -13.52 -16.58
C VAL A 222 -4.70 -13.62 -18.10
N SER A 223 -3.65 -13.09 -18.74
CA SER A 223 -3.42 -13.21 -20.18
C SER A 223 -2.86 -14.56 -20.62
N GLY A 224 -2.44 -15.43 -19.69
CA GLY A 224 -1.90 -16.77 -19.97
C GLY A 224 -0.43 -16.80 -20.39
N ARG A 225 0.31 -15.70 -20.25
CA ARG A 225 1.77 -15.65 -20.44
C ARG A 225 2.53 -16.36 -19.31
N LEU A 226 1.94 -16.40 -18.11
CA LEU A 226 2.43 -17.16 -16.96
C LEU A 226 1.38 -18.21 -16.56
N SER A 227 1.84 -19.40 -16.20
CA SER A 227 1.00 -20.52 -15.77
C SER A 227 1.64 -21.24 -14.59
N PHE A 228 0.81 -21.64 -13.62
CA PHE A 228 1.18 -22.44 -12.46
C PHE A 228 0.70 -23.89 -12.58
N ALA A 229 0.24 -24.29 -13.78
CA ALA A 229 -0.08 -25.68 -14.03
C ALA A 229 1.21 -26.51 -13.87
N ALA A 230 1.14 -27.60 -13.13
CA ALA A 230 2.22 -28.57 -13.12
C ALA A 230 2.53 -28.95 -14.57
N THR A 231 3.75 -28.67 -15.03
CA THR A 231 4.23 -29.32 -16.24
C THR A 231 4.35 -30.78 -15.83
N ASP A 232 3.53 -31.66 -16.42
CA ASP A 232 3.66 -33.11 -16.22
C ASP A 232 5.07 -33.52 -16.69
N GLY A 233 6.01 -33.46 -15.75
CA GLY A 233 7.33 -34.04 -15.86
C GLY A 233 7.21 -35.52 -15.56
N GLY A 234 6.75 -36.27 -16.56
CA GLY A 234 6.71 -37.73 -16.56
C GLY A 234 7.13 -38.23 -17.93
N ILE A 235 8.26 -38.92 -17.98
CA ILE A 235 8.86 -39.52 -19.17
C ILE A 235 7.86 -40.52 -19.77
N GLU A 236 7.30 -40.22 -20.94
CA GLU A 236 6.72 -41.26 -21.80
C GLU A 236 7.84 -41.82 -22.69
N GLU A 237 8.37 -42.95 -22.24
CA GLU A 237 9.18 -43.86 -23.02
C GLU A 237 8.29 -44.41 -24.15
N ASN A 238 8.45 -43.86 -25.35
CA ASN A 238 7.75 -44.35 -26.54
C ASN A 238 8.49 -45.58 -27.07
N ASP A 239 8.23 -46.73 -26.45
CA ASP A 239 8.42 -48.02 -27.08
C ASP A 239 7.26 -48.26 -28.06
N HIS A 240 7.53 -48.10 -29.36
CA HIS A 240 6.73 -48.69 -30.40
C HIS A 240 7.63 -49.28 -31.49
N GLU A 241 7.74 -50.62 -31.41
CA GLU A 241 7.94 -51.66 -32.44
C GLU A 241 8.40 -51.24 -33.85
#